data_AF-A0AAU3GV56-F1
#
_entry.id   AF-A0AAU3GV56-F1
#
_cell.length_a   1.000
_cell.length_b   1.000
_cell.length_c   1.000
_cell.angle_alpha   90.00
_cell.angle_beta   90.00
_cell.angle_gamma   90.00
#
_symmetry.space_group_name_H-M   'P 1'
#
loop_
_entity.id
_entity.type
_entity.pdbx_description
1 polymer ?
#
loop_
_entity_poly.entity_id
_entity_poly.type
_entity_poly.pdbx_seq_one_letter_code
_entity_poly.pdbx_strand_id
1 'polypeptide(L)'
;MTAFYDFLTVRRPAPPAMAAALAGLLGVENRYVDVADEDTGQTDERDWDAPVLCTHRSVAGDLAAAWDISVSDAVRTPPTEADAALRLAARLGTTVLYSAREQPPSAYWAAGPDGTVARARVLEGGADGGVDGASGGGVDGASGGGVDGASGGGVDGASGGGVDGASGGGAPGDAYKGADDGPPVLVVDQVEAAMEQLPAARVGVIAEILHQERVETPVADAFAVATDPHGDAPPAGTVNRAREALLLWERLVRRIDTGWPPDGRYPFELYVEDLRTRERLSALAEIAGAERELLVRAVAELDELFRRGTEDDAGALLGSLTRSGSAVAGRGWWWHRRPAKPPWDS
;
A
#
# COMPACT_ATOMS: atom_id res chain seq x y z
N MET A 1 0.06 17.84 25.79
CA MET A 1 -0.68 16.88 24.93
C MET A 1 0.04 15.55 25.01
N THR A 2 -0.64 14.49 25.44
CA THR A 2 -0.01 13.19 25.78
C THR A 2 -0.22 12.13 24.71
N ALA A 3 -1.34 12.15 23.97
CA ALA A 3 -1.60 11.21 22.88
C ALA A 3 -2.49 11.82 21.80
N PHE A 4 -2.37 11.27 20.59
CA PHE A 4 -3.20 11.60 19.43
C PHE A 4 -3.56 10.30 18.70
N TYR A 5 -4.83 10.16 18.32
CA TYR A 5 -5.35 8.99 17.62
C TYR A 5 -6.17 9.41 16.41
N ASP A 6 -5.94 8.72 15.29
CA ASP A 6 -6.71 8.88 14.06
C ASP A 6 -7.45 7.58 13.75
N PHE A 7 -8.78 7.62 13.82
CA PHE A 7 -9.62 6.45 13.60
C PHE A 7 -10.60 6.64 12.46
N LEU A 8 -10.86 5.55 11.73
CA LEU A 8 -11.98 5.45 10.79
C LEU A 8 -12.95 4.38 11.30
N THR A 9 -14.26 4.59 11.14
CA THR A 9 -15.27 3.60 11.55
C THR A 9 -16.16 3.20 10.40
N VAL A 10 -16.45 1.89 10.30
CA VAL A 10 -17.36 1.35 9.26
C VAL A 10 -18.79 1.87 9.43
N ARG A 11 -19.26 1.98 10.68
CA ARG A 11 -20.53 2.63 11.01
C ARG A 11 -20.26 4.00 11.61
N ARG A 12 -21.29 4.85 11.70
CA ARG A 12 -21.22 6.15 12.36
C ARG A 12 -21.80 6.05 13.78
N PRO A 13 -20.96 5.90 14.83
CA PRO A 13 -21.41 6.08 16.21
C PRO A 13 -22.08 7.44 16.41
N ALA A 14 -23.12 7.48 17.24
CA ALA A 14 -23.65 8.75 17.70
C ALA A 14 -22.61 9.47 18.58
N PRO A 15 -22.45 10.81 18.49
CA PRO A 15 -21.46 11.54 19.28
C PRO A 15 -21.50 11.24 20.79
N PRO A 16 -22.68 11.12 21.45
CA PRO A 16 -22.73 10.76 22.87
C PRO A 16 -22.21 9.35 23.17
N ALA A 17 -22.37 8.41 22.23
CA ALA A 17 -21.85 7.05 22.38
C ALA A 17 -20.31 7.03 22.23
N MET A 18 -19.77 7.83 21.30
CA MET A 18 -18.33 8.02 21.16
C MET A 18 -17.72 8.65 22.42
N ALA A 19 -18.34 9.73 22.93
CA ALA A 19 -17.91 10.39 24.17
C ALA A 19 -17.84 9.40 25.34
N ALA A 20 -18.90 8.61 25.55
CA ALA A 20 -18.97 7.62 26.62
C ALA A 20 -17.98 6.45 26.43
N ALA A 21 -17.60 6.14 25.19
CA ALA A 21 -16.59 5.13 24.88
C ALA A 21 -15.18 5.64 25.19
N LEU A 22 -14.85 6.87 24.75
CA LEU A 22 -13.57 7.53 25.03
C LEU A 22 -13.38 7.79 26.54
N ALA A 23 -14.43 8.22 27.23
CA ALA A 23 -14.40 8.43 28.68
C ALA A 23 -14.04 7.14 29.43
N GLY A 24 -14.71 6.03 29.09
CA GLY A 24 -14.43 4.73 29.66
C GLY A 24 -13.04 4.18 29.29
N LEU A 25 -12.57 4.46 28.07
CA LEU A 25 -11.25 4.07 27.59
C LEU A 25 -10.12 4.78 28.35
N LEU A 26 -10.25 6.09 28.53
CA LEU A 26 -9.22 6.96 29.09
C LEU A 26 -9.34 7.13 30.61
N GLY A 27 -10.38 6.55 31.23
CA GLY A 27 -10.60 6.62 32.67
C GLY A 27 -10.99 8.02 33.15
N VAL A 28 -11.65 8.81 32.30
CA VAL A 28 -12.16 10.15 32.61
C VAL A 28 -13.68 10.15 32.70
N GLU A 29 -14.27 11.16 33.33
CA GLU A 29 -15.72 11.33 33.31
C GLU A 29 -16.20 11.84 31.94
N ASN A 30 -17.43 11.48 31.54
CA ASN A 30 -17.98 11.83 30.23
C ASN A 30 -18.01 13.35 29.95
N ARG A 31 -18.18 14.18 30.99
CA ARG A 31 -18.16 15.65 30.87
C ARG A 31 -16.78 16.23 30.53
N TYR A 32 -15.73 15.42 30.59
CA TYR A 32 -14.36 15.80 30.23
C TYR A 32 -13.99 15.37 28.81
N VAL A 33 -14.98 14.91 28.04
CA VAL A 33 -14.82 14.54 26.63
C VAL A 33 -15.73 15.44 25.79
N ASP A 34 -15.09 16.28 24.97
CA ASP A 34 -15.74 17.13 23.99
C ASP A 34 -15.74 16.41 22.62
N VAL A 35 -16.91 16.32 21.98
CA VAL A 35 -17.06 15.70 20.65
C VAL A 35 -17.77 16.69 19.73
N ALA A 36 -17.10 17.08 18.65
CA ALA A 36 -17.60 18.08 17.70
C ALA A 36 -17.57 17.55 16.26
N ASP A 37 -18.56 17.97 15.46
CA ASP A 37 -18.63 17.69 14.02
C ASP A 37 -17.92 18.80 13.24
N GLU A 38 -16.83 18.45 12.54
CA GLU A 38 -16.01 19.35 11.72
C GLU A 38 -16.86 20.02 10.62
N ASP A 39 -17.78 19.27 10.03
CA ASP A 39 -18.56 19.69 8.86
C ASP A 39 -19.61 20.76 9.23
N THR A 40 -19.96 20.87 10.51
CA THR A 40 -20.99 21.80 11.00
C THR A 40 -20.45 23.16 11.47
N GLY A 41 -19.13 23.31 11.56
CA GLY A 41 -18.51 24.57 12.00
C GLY A 41 -18.82 24.96 13.45
N GLN A 42 -19.12 23.99 14.33
CA GLN A 42 -19.46 24.20 15.74
C GLN A 42 -18.26 24.59 16.63
N THR A 43 -17.41 25.51 16.17
CA THR A 43 -16.21 25.94 16.91
C THR A 43 -16.53 26.72 18.19
N ASP A 44 -17.68 27.39 18.25
CA ASP A 44 -18.07 28.29 19.36
C ASP A 44 -18.68 27.54 20.56
N GLU A 45 -19.20 26.33 20.37
CA GLU A 45 -19.76 25.49 21.44
C GLU A 45 -18.74 24.50 22.03
N ARG A 46 -17.51 24.53 21.51
CA ARG A 46 -16.46 23.57 21.84
C ARG A 46 -15.81 23.86 23.18
N ASP A 47 -15.72 22.85 24.05
CA ASP A 47 -14.96 22.94 25.30
C ASP A 47 -13.48 22.66 25.05
N TRP A 48 -12.73 23.68 24.64
CA TRP A 48 -11.28 23.58 24.38
C TRP A 48 -10.44 23.24 25.61
N ASP A 49 -10.99 23.38 26.82
CA ASP A 49 -10.34 23.03 28.08
C ASP A 49 -10.59 21.57 28.47
N ALA A 50 -11.44 20.85 27.72
CA ALA A 50 -11.71 19.44 27.96
C ALA A 50 -10.43 18.60 27.79
N PRO A 51 -10.13 17.68 28.74
CA PRO A 51 -9.00 16.78 28.66
C PRO A 51 -8.94 15.89 27.40
N VAL A 52 -10.09 15.63 26.79
CA VAL A 52 -10.21 14.83 25.57
C VAL A 52 -11.02 15.61 24.56
N LEU A 53 -10.39 15.99 23.45
CA LEU A 53 -11.04 16.64 22.32
C LEU A 53 -11.18 15.61 21.20
N CYS A 54 -12.39 15.42 20.69
CA CYS A 54 -12.68 14.54 19.57
C CYS A 54 -13.34 15.37 18.48
N THR A 55 -12.71 15.44 17.32
CA THR A 55 -13.33 15.97 16.10
C THR A 55 -13.77 14.80 15.24
N HIS A 56 -14.89 14.92 14.55
CA HIS A 56 -15.26 13.94 13.53
C HIS A 56 -15.75 14.59 12.25
N ARG A 57 -15.56 13.89 11.14
CA ARG A 57 -16.13 14.26 9.84
C ARG A 57 -16.77 13.05 9.16
N SER A 58 -17.73 13.32 8.29
CA SER A 58 -18.38 12.25 7.52
C SER A 58 -17.43 11.76 6.40
N VAL A 59 -17.41 10.46 6.16
CA VAL A 59 -16.76 9.86 4.97
C VAL A 59 -17.78 8.96 4.27
N ALA A 60 -17.60 8.75 2.97
CA ALA A 60 -18.46 7.90 2.14
C ALA A 60 -17.73 6.60 1.75
N GLY A 61 -18.44 5.64 1.15
CA GLY A 61 -17.87 4.34 0.74
C GLY A 61 -18.12 3.24 1.78
N ASP A 62 -17.09 2.45 2.08
CA ASP A 62 -17.15 1.35 3.06
C ASP A 62 -16.98 1.85 4.50
N LEU A 63 -16.52 3.08 4.67
CA LEU A 63 -16.35 3.76 5.95
C LEU A 63 -17.38 4.88 6.07
N ALA A 64 -17.74 5.25 7.30
CA ALA A 64 -18.81 6.20 7.58
C ALA A 64 -18.38 7.46 8.34
N ALA A 65 -17.30 7.39 9.14
CA ALA A 65 -16.75 8.56 9.82
C ALA A 65 -15.25 8.44 10.05
N ALA A 66 -14.58 9.60 10.01
CA ALA A 66 -13.21 9.78 10.49
C ALA A 66 -13.24 10.55 11.82
N TRP A 67 -12.37 10.17 12.76
CA TRP A 67 -12.32 10.68 14.12
C TRP A 67 -10.88 11.04 14.49
N ASP A 68 -10.67 12.31 14.80
CA ASP A 68 -9.37 12.85 15.23
C ASP A 68 -9.45 13.16 16.73
N ILE A 69 -8.69 12.41 17.54
CA ILE A 69 -8.79 12.45 19.00
C ILE A 69 -7.48 12.97 19.59
N SER A 70 -7.57 14.09 20.31
CA SER A 70 -6.47 14.69 21.06
C SER A 70 -6.67 14.51 22.55
N VAL A 71 -5.66 13.95 23.22
CA VAL A 71 -5.67 13.70 24.67
C VAL A 71 -4.64 14.58 25.36
N SER A 72 -5.08 15.35 26.35
CA SER A 72 -4.23 16.24 27.14
C SER A 72 -3.41 15.49 28.20
N ASP A 73 -2.50 16.22 28.86
CA ASP A 73 -1.61 15.65 29.90
C ASP A 73 -2.31 15.35 31.22
N ALA A 74 -3.60 15.69 31.33
CA ALA A 74 -4.44 15.28 32.44
C ALA A 74 -4.66 13.75 32.49
N VAL A 75 -4.60 13.08 31.32
CA VAL A 75 -4.67 11.62 31.23
C VAL A 75 -3.24 11.06 31.30
N ARG A 76 -2.88 10.48 32.45
CA ARG A 76 -1.49 10.10 32.76
C ARG A 76 -0.97 8.92 31.93
N THR A 77 -1.84 7.98 31.58
CA THR A 77 -1.44 6.72 30.92
C THR A 77 -2.48 6.36 29.85
N PRO A 78 -2.53 7.09 28.74
CA PRO A 78 -3.41 6.73 27.64
C PRO A 78 -2.95 5.40 27.02
N PRO A 79 -3.88 4.56 26.54
CA PRO A 79 -3.56 3.27 25.92
C PRO A 79 -2.82 3.46 24.58
N THR A 80 -2.23 2.38 24.08
CA THR A 80 -1.70 2.38 22.71
C THR A 80 -2.84 2.58 21.70
N GLU A 81 -2.54 3.07 20.50
CA GLU A 81 -3.54 3.26 19.43
C GLU A 81 -4.24 1.94 19.08
N ALA A 82 -3.51 0.82 19.07
CA ALA A 82 -4.06 -0.52 18.85
C ALA A 82 -5.02 -0.94 19.98
N ASP A 83 -4.63 -0.76 21.25
CA ASP A 83 -5.48 -1.07 22.40
C ASP A 83 -6.74 -0.19 22.42
N ALA A 84 -6.61 1.08 22.04
CA ALA A 84 -7.71 2.02 21.92
C ALA A 84 -8.70 1.57 20.84
N ALA A 85 -8.22 1.26 19.63
CA ALA A 85 -9.04 0.80 18.52
C ALA A 85 -9.82 -0.48 18.88
N LEU A 86 -9.16 -1.47 19.48
CA LEU A 86 -9.80 -2.73 19.88
C LEU A 86 -10.91 -2.52 20.92
N ARG A 87 -10.66 -1.69 21.94
CA ARG A 87 -11.64 -1.38 22.99
C ARG A 87 -12.81 -0.56 22.46
N LEU A 88 -12.54 0.41 21.57
CA LEU A 88 -13.57 1.19 20.90
C LEU A 88 -14.42 0.29 20.00
N ALA A 89 -13.81 -0.60 19.23
CA ALA A 89 -14.53 -1.52 18.35
C ALA A 89 -15.50 -2.41 19.14
N ALA A 90 -15.02 -3.03 20.22
CA ALA A 90 -15.84 -3.86 21.10
C ALA A 90 -16.99 -3.06 21.77
N ARG A 91 -16.72 -1.82 22.20
CA ARG A 91 -17.70 -1.00 22.94
C ARG A 91 -18.74 -0.34 22.02
N LEU A 92 -18.36 0.03 20.80
CA LEU A 92 -19.22 0.68 19.81
C LEU A 92 -19.90 -0.33 18.88
N GLY A 93 -19.45 -1.59 18.88
CA GLY A 93 -19.99 -2.62 17.99
C GLY A 93 -19.70 -2.34 16.51
N THR A 94 -18.60 -1.65 16.21
CA THR A 94 -18.19 -1.33 14.84
C THR A 94 -16.72 -1.60 14.62
N THR A 95 -16.33 -2.00 13.41
CA THR A 95 -14.92 -2.12 13.06
C THR A 95 -14.28 -0.73 13.05
N VAL A 96 -13.16 -0.60 13.77
CA VAL A 96 -12.35 0.62 13.88
C VAL A 96 -11.04 0.40 13.14
N LEU A 97 -10.72 1.29 12.20
CA LEU A 97 -9.45 1.29 11.49
C LEU A 97 -8.53 2.38 12.05
N TYR A 98 -7.23 2.12 12.09
CA TYR A 98 -6.21 3.08 12.50
C TYR A 98 -4.97 2.97 11.60
N SER A 99 -4.24 4.07 11.45
CA SER A 99 -3.09 4.11 10.54
C SER A 99 -2.02 3.09 10.93
N ALA A 100 -1.54 2.31 9.96
CA ALA A 100 -0.29 1.59 10.11
C ALA A 100 0.84 2.61 9.88
N ARG A 101 1.18 3.41 10.90
CA ARG A 101 2.12 4.56 10.90
C ARG A 101 3.48 4.36 10.17
N GLU A 102 3.80 3.14 9.78
CA GLU A 102 5.05 2.74 9.13
C GLU A 102 4.95 2.58 7.60
N GLN A 103 3.76 2.77 6.98
CA GLN A 103 3.46 2.31 5.61
C GLN A 103 2.67 3.38 4.80
N PRO A 104 2.68 3.36 3.44
CA PRO A 104 2.02 4.37 2.60
C PRO A 104 0.57 4.67 3.02
N PRO A 105 0.00 5.84 2.62
CA PRO A 105 -1.23 6.40 3.20
C PRO A 105 -2.48 5.50 3.10
N SER A 106 -2.43 4.39 2.37
CA SER A 106 -3.50 3.42 2.22
C SER A 106 -3.45 2.21 3.17
N ALA A 107 -2.41 2.06 4.01
CA ALA A 107 -2.25 0.91 4.91
C ALA A 107 -2.81 1.20 6.31
N TYR A 108 -3.79 0.39 6.73
CA TYR A 108 -4.48 0.50 8.01
C TYR A 108 -4.46 -0.83 8.76
N TRP A 109 -4.61 -0.77 10.07
CA TRP A 109 -5.08 -1.89 10.86
C TRP A 109 -6.58 -1.76 11.04
N ALA A 110 -7.32 -2.86 10.97
CA ALA A 110 -8.73 -2.95 11.29
C ALA A 110 -8.89 -3.80 12.56
N ALA A 111 -9.67 -3.30 13.52
CA ALA A 111 -10.07 -4.00 14.73
C ALA A 111 -11.59 -4.21 14.72
N GLY A 112 -12.03 -5.46 14.67
CA GLY A 112 -13.43 -5.86 14.70
C GLY A 112 -14.01 -5.92 16.12
N PRO A 113 -15.34 -5.80 16.26
CA PRO A 113 -16.02 -5.86 17.56
C PRO A 113 -15.94 -7.24 18.23
N ASP A 114 -15.67 -8.29 17.45
CA ASP A 114 -15.43 -9.68 17.87
C ASP A 114 -14.00 -9.92 18.39
N GLY A 115 -13.14 -8.90 18.34
CA GLY A 115 -11.74 -8.99 18.71
C GLY A 115 -10.81 -9.36 17.56
N THR A 116 -11.32 -9.55 16.35
CA THR A 116 -10.49 -9.81 15.16
C THR A 116 -9.64 -8.58 14.85
N VAL A 117 -8.33 -8.76 14.66
CA VAL A 117 -7.43 -7.70 14.21
C VAL A 117 -6.76 -8.15 12.92
N ALA A 118 -6.82 -7.34 11.88
CA ALA A 118 -6.24 -7.64 10.59
C ALA A 118 -5.73 -6.36 9.92
N ARG A 119 -4.77 -6.48 9.02
CA ARG A 119 -4.40 -5.34 8.19
C ARG A 119 -5.43 -5.13 7.08
N ALA A 120 -5.60 -3.88 6.69
CA ALA A 120 -6.56 -3.42 5.72
C ALA A 120 -5.89 -2.42 4.76
N ARG A 121 -6.33 -2.44 3.50
CA ARG A 121 -5.97 -1.45 2.50
C ARG A 121 -7.18 -0.55 2.26
N VAL A 122 -7.01 0.75 2.49
CA VAL A 122 -8.03 1.78 2.24
C VAL A 122 -7.60 2.62 1.05
N LEU A 123 -8.48 2.77 0.07
CA LEU A 123 -8.26 3.58 -1.12
C LEU A 123 -9.24 4.75 -1.14
N GLU A 124 -8.81 5.90 -1.64
CA GLU A 124 -9.72 6.99 -2.00
C GLU A 124 -10.45 6.62 -3.30
N GLY A 125 -11.77 6.53 -3.23
CA GLY A 125 -12.64 6.32 -4.38
C GLY A 125 -12.82 7.62 -5.13
N GLY A 126 -12.43 7.66 -6.41
CA GLY A 126 -12.84 8.74 -7.31
C GLY A 126 -14.34 8.67 -7.58
N ALA A 127 -15.01 9.82 -7.58
CA ALA A 127 -16.45 9.97 -7.86
C ALA A 127 -16.88 9.65 -9.31
N ASP A 128 -16.12 8.82 -10.03
CA ASP A 128 -16.43 8.39 -11.40
C ASP A 128 -16.74 6.88 -11.41
N GLY A 129 -18.03 6.57 -11.28
CA GLY A 129 -18.54 5.21 -11.43
C GLY A 129 -18.43 4.71 -12.87
N GLY A 130 -17.88 3.50 -13.04
CA GLY A 130 -17.98 2.72 -14.27
C GLY A 130 -16.75 1.89 -14.60
N VAL A 131 -16.43 0.87 -13.81
CA VAL A 131 -15.57 -0.22 -14.28
C VAL A 131 -16.43 -1.27 -14.99
N ASP A 132 -16.71 -1.02 -16.27
CA ASP A 132 -17.05 -2.11 -17.18
C ASP A 132 -15.80 -3.00 -17.33
N GLY A 133 -16.02 -4.29 -17.12
CA GLY A 133 -14.99 -5.29 -16.86
C GLY A 133 -13.89 -5.36 -17.91
N ALA A 134 -12.67 -5.49 -17.42
CA ALA A 134 -11.53 -5.97 -18.20
C ALA A 134 -11.86 -7.35 -18.77
N SER A 135 -12.32 -7.38 -20.02
CA SER A 135 -12.54 -8.59 -20.80
C SER A 135 -11.66 -8.52 -22.04
N GLY A 136 -10.64 -9.38 -22.08
CA GLY A 136 -10.12 -9.96 -23.32
C GLY A 136 -9.15 -9.10 -24.12
N GLY A 137 -7.85 -9.37 -23.93
CA GLY A 137 -6.87 -9.17 -24.98
C GLY A 137 -7.22 -10.02 -26.22
N GLY A 138 -7.18 -9.38 -27.38
CA GLY A 138 -7.16 -10.01 -28.69
C GLY A 138 -6.03 -9.40 -29.50
N VAL A 139 -5.04 -10.22 -29.81
CA VAL A 139 -3.80 -9.89 -30.52
C VAL A 139 -4.00 -9.62 -32.01
N ASP A 140 -3.16 -8.71 -32.50
CA ASP A 140 -2.43 -8.65 -33.77
C ASP A 140 -3.08 -9.06 -35.10
N GLY A 141 -3.09 -8.09 -36.01
CA GLY A 141 -3.22 -8.30 -37.45
C GLY A 141 -2.58 -7.15 -38.23
N ALA A 142 -1.27 -7.22 -38.44
CA ALA A 142 -0.59 -6.38 -39.42
C ALA A 142 -1.03 -6.77 -40.83
N SER A 143 -1.30 -5.78 -41.70
CA SER A 143 -0.67 -5.63 -43.04
C SER A 143 -1.43 -4.67 -43.96
N GLY A 144 -0.66 -3.80 -44.65
CA GLY A 144 -0.89 -3.50 -46.06
C GLY A 144 -1.43 -2.11 -46.45
N GLY A 145 -0.52 -1.24 -46.92
CA GLY A 145 -0.60 -0.76 -48.30
C GLY A 145 -1.08 0.67 -48.59
N GLY A 146 -0.11 1.52 -49.00
CA GLY A 146 -0.24 2.57 -50.02
C GLY A 146 -0.94 3.86 -49.61
N VAL A 147 -0.70 5.04 -50.19
CA VAL A 147 0.27 5.55 -51.18
C VAL A 147 0.14 7.09 -51.12
N ASP A 148 1.26 7.77 -51.37
CA ASP A 148 1.44 9.03 -52.09
C ASP A 148 0.67 10.32 -51.72
N GLY A 149 1.43 11.40 -51.56
CA GLY A 149 0.87 12.76 -51.68
C GLY A 149 1.75 13.88 -51.14
N ALA A 150 2.89 14.14 -51.76
CA ALA A 150 3.67 15.36 -51.55
C ALA A 150 2.95 16.59 -52.11
N SER A 151 3.04 17.74 -51.43
CA SER A 151 2.96 19.12 -51.97
C SER A 151 3.35 20.08 -50.83
N GLY A 152 4.52 20.76 -50.89
CA GLY A 152 4.67 22.13 -51.42
C GLY A 152 4.09 23.16 -50.42
N GLY A 153 4.85 23.94 -49.65
CA GLY A 153 5.85 24.90 -50.10
C GLY A 153 5.17 26.25 -50.39
N GLY A 154 5.45 27.30 -49.60
CA GLY A 154 5.02 28.67 -49.94
C GLY A 154 4.74 29.57 -48.73
N VAL A 155 5.52 30.64 -48.64
CA VAL A 155 5.55 31.72 -47.64
C VAL A 155 4.53 32.83 -47.95
N ASP A 156 4.55 33.87 -47.10
CA ASP A 156 3.99 35.23 -47.22
C ASP A 156 2.72 35.44 -46.37
N GLY A 157 2.52 36.52 -45.61
CA GLY A 157 3.24 37.77 -45.44
C GLY A 157 2.56 38.60 -44.33
N ALA A 158 3.22 39.67 -43.93
CA ALA A 158 2.92 40.48 -42.75
C ALA A 158 1.76 41.49 -42.93
N SER A 159 1.32 42.02 -41.78
CA SER A 159 1.03 43.45 -41.50
C SER A 159 -0.43 43.90 -41.31
N GLY A 160 -0.61 44.79 -40.31
CA GLY A 160 -1.71 45.75 -40.15
C GLY A 160 -2.60 45.44 -38.95
N GLY A 161 -2.43 46.10 -37.80
CA GLY A 161 -3.05 47.41 -37.48
C GLY A 161 -4.28 47.12 -36.60
N GLY A 162 -4.54 47.70 -35.44
CA GLY A 162 -4.21 48.98 -34.82
C GLY A 162 -5.50 49.44 -34.12
N VAL A 163 -5.38 49.91 -32.88
CA VAL A 163 -6.29 50.84 -32.13
C VAL A 163 -7.73 50.38 -31.83
N ASP A 164 -8.42 50.68 -30.73
CA ASP A 164 -8.22 51.35 -29.44
C ASP A 164 -9.41 50.91 -28.56
N GLY A 165 -9.33 50.99 -27.22
CA GLY A 165 -10.54 51.20 -26.42
C GLY A 165 -10.62 50.57 -25.03
N ALA A 166 -10.27 51.39 -24.03
CA ALA A 166 -10.95 51.57 -22.74
C ALA A 166 -10.97 50.43 -21.70
N SER A 167 -10.11 50.64 -20.69
CA SER A 167 -10.44 50.73 -19.26
C SER A 167 -11.70 50.02 -18.74
N GLY A 168 -11.48 49.02 -17.89
CA GLY A 168 -12.43 48.54 -16.90
C GLY A 168 -11.68 47.79 -15.80
N GLY A 169 -11.63 48.38 -14.60
CA GLY A 169 -11.01 47.77 -13.44
C GLY A 169 -11.79 46.57 -12.93
N GLY A 170 -11.09 45.70 -12.19
CA GLY A 170 -11.66 44.55 -11.52
C GLY A 170 -10.63 43.44 -11.47
N ALA A 171 -10.02 43.22 -10.32
CA ALA A 171 -9.23 42.02 -10.07
C ALA A 171 -10.12 40.78 -10.22
N PRO A 172 -9.57 39.67 -10.74
CA PRO A 172 -9.95 38.34 -10.32
C PRO A 172 -8.69 37.60 -9.80
N GLY A 173 -8.62 37.03 -8.59
CA GLY A 173 -9.73 36.55 -7.78
C GLY A 173 -10.56 35.57 -8.60
N ASP A 174 -9.98 34.43 -8.98
CA ASP A 174 -10.69 33.15 -9.13
C ASP A 174 -9.79 32.04 -9.70
N ALA A 175 -9.99 30.85 -9.14
CA ALA A 175 -9.69 29.50 -9.64
C ALA A 175 -8.78 28.64 -8.74
N TYR A 176 -9.00 28.65 -7.41
CA TYR A 176 -9.06 27.35 -6.74
C TYR A 176 -10.36 26.70 -7.18
N LYS A 177 -10.23 25.85 -8.19
CA LYS A 177 -11.26 24.92 -8.66
C LYS A 177 -11.71 24.11 -7.44
N GLY A 178 -12.96 24.30 -7.03
CA GLY A 178 -13.57 23.54 -5.94
C GLY A 178 -13.29 22.06 -6.14
N ALA A 179 -12.50 21.51 -5.21
CA ALA A 179 -12.51 20.08 -4.97
C ALA A 179 -13.94 19.73 -4.54
N ASP A 180 -14.42 18.63 -5.10
CA ASP A 180 -15.68 17.95 -4.80
C ASP A 180 -16.26 18.30 -3.41
N ASP A 181 -17.42 18.97 -3.37
CA ASP A 181 -18.06 19.51 -2.15
C ASP A 181 -18.76 18.39 -1.34
N GLY A 182 -18.26 17.16 -1.45
CA GLY A 182 -18.78 15.95 -0.83
C GLY A 182 -17.73 15.28 0.06
N PRO A 183 -18.17 14.46 1.05
CA PRO A 183 -17.25 13.76 1.92
C PRO A 183 -16.34 12.82 1.11
N PRO A 184 -15.06 12.65 1.49
CA PRO A 184 -14.16 11.76 0.77
C PRO A 184 -14.72 10.33 0.77
N VAL A 185 -14.66 9.67 -0.38
CA VAL A 185 -15.09 8.28 -0.52
C VAL A 185 -13.90 7.39 -0.18
N LEU A 186 -14.04 6.53 0.83
CA LEU A 186 -13.02 5.58 1.27
C LEU A 186 -13.53 4.16 1.09
N VAL A 187 -12.79 3.35 0.33
CA VAL A 187 -13.13 1.95 0.03
C VAL A 187 -12.09 1.04 0.66
N VAL A 188 -12.55 0.01 1.36
CA VAL A 188 -11.67 -1.02 1.92
C VAL A 188 -11.50 -2.13 0.88
N ASP A 189 -10.44 -2.01 0.08
CA ASP A 189 -10.18 -2.89 -1.05
C ASP A 189 -9.79 -4.32 -0.62
N GLN A 190 -9.01 -4.44 0.47
CA GLN A 190 -8.44 -5.71 0.90
C GLN A 190 -8.25 -5.77 2.42
N VAL A 191 -8.43 -6.96 3.02
CA VAL A 191 -8.14 -7.28 4.42
C VAL A 191 -7.40 -8.63 4.56
N GLU A 192 -6.53 -8.77 5.55
CA GLU A 192 -5.78 -10.03 5.77
C GLU A 192 -6.62 -11.15 6.43
N ALA A 193 -7.71 -10.79 7.12
CA ALA A 193 -8.67 -11.72 7.70
C ALA A 193 -10.11 -11.26 7.41
N ALA A 194 -11.01 -12.23 7.25
CA ALA A 194 -12.42 -11.94 7.02
C ALA A 194 -13.02 -11.16 8.19
N MET A 195 -13.75 -10.09 7.89
CA MET A 195 -14.43 -9.26 8.88
C MET A 195 -15.90 -9.10 8.51
N GLU A 196 -16.80 -9.36 9.46
CA GLU A 196 -18.26 -9.35 9.24
C GLU A 196 -18.75 -8.01 8.67
N GLN A 197 -18.17 -6.89 9.13
CA GLN A 197 -18.58 -5.56 8.71
C GLN A 197 -17.88 -5.07 7.43
N LEU A 198 -16.96 -5.85 6.87
CA LEU A 198 -16.27 -5.55 5.61
C LEU A 198 -16.44 -6.71 4.59
N PRO A 199 -17.68 -7.08 4.23
CA PRO A 199 -17.94 -8.25 3.39
C PRO A 199 -17.50 -8.06 1.93
N ALA A 200 -17.31 -6.81 1.48
CA ALA A 200 -16.86 -6.48 0.12
C ALA A 200 -15.33 -6.50 -0.03
N ALA A 201 -14.59 -6.43 1.08
CA ALA A 201 -13.13 -6.42 1.06
C ALA A 201 -12.60 -7.80 0.65
N ARG A 202 -11.62 -7.83 -0.28
CA ARG A 202 -10.98 -9.09 -0.65
C ARG A 202 -10.16 -9.60 0.53
N VAL A 203 -10.38 -10.86 0.93
CA VAL A 203 -9.59 -11.49 1.98
C VAL A 203 -8.33 -12.10 1.37
N GLY A 204 -7.16 -11.64 1.80
CA GLY A 204 -5.88 -12.15 1.32
C GLY A 204 -4.73 -11.31 1.83
N VAL A 205 -3.51 -11.80 1.66
CA VAL A 205 -2.33 -11.09 2.15
C VAL A 205 -2.09 -9.83 1.32
N ILE A 206 -1.84 -8.71 2.01
CA ILE A 206 -1.58 -7.42 1.38
C ILE A 206 -0.07 -7.36 1.07
N ALA A 207 0.28 -7.58 -0.19
CA ALA A 207 1.67 -7.74 -0.63
C ALA A 207 2.57 -6.56 -0.27
N GLU A 208 2.06 -5.33 -0.31
CA GLU A 208 2.77 -4.09 0.04
C GLU A 208 3.25 -4.11 1.50
N ILE A 209 2.50 -4.75 2.37
CA ILE A 209 2.82 -4.83 3.79
C ILE A 209 3.85 -5.93 4.06
N LEU A 210 3.76 -7.07 3.36
CA LEU A 210 4.83 -8.05 3.35
C LEU A 210 6.17 -7.45 2.87
N HIS A 211 6.19 -6.58 1.86
CA HIS A 211 7.43 -5.96 1.39
C HIS A 211 8.15 -5.08 2.41
N GLN A 212 7.46 -4.61 3.45
CA GLN A 212 7.98 -3.65 4.42
C GLN A 212 8.38 -4.27 5.76
N GLU A 213 8.05 -5.55 5.99
CA GLU A 213 8.61 -6.28 7.12
C GLU A 213 10.13 -6.45 6.94
N ARG A 214 10.90 -5.95 7.91
CA ARG A 214 12.36 -6.00 7.92
C ARG A 214 12.84 -7.45 8.10
N VAL A 215 12.87 -8.19 7.00
CA VAL A 215 13.72 -9.37 6.89
C VAL A 215 15.15 -8.86 6.78
N GLU A 216 16.02 -9.29 7.70
CA GLU A 216 17.44 -8.97 7.64
C GLU A 216 18.03 -9.47 6.31
N THR A 217 18.79 -8.63 5.60
CA THR A 217 19.38 -8.98 4.29
C THR A 217 20.90 -8.86 4.31
N PRO A 218 21.62 -9.61 5.18
CA PRO A 218 23.07 -9.46 5.32
C PRO A 218 23.84 -9.78 4.04
N VAL A 219 23.34 -10.62 3.12
CA VAL A 219 24.02 -10.88 1.85
C VAL A 219 23.91 -9.66 0.92
N ALA A 220 22.72 -9.09 0.79
CA ALA A 220 22.51 -7.87 0.01
C ALA A 220 23.23 -6.65 0.65
N ASP A 221 23.25 -6.57 1.97
CA ASP A 221 23.95 -5.51 2.72
C ASP A 221 25.47 -5.62 2.53
N ALA A 222 26.04 -6.83 2.63
CA ALA A 222 27.45 -7.07 2.39
C ALA A 222 27.85 -6.74 0.94
N PHE A 223 26.99 -7.09 -0.04
CA PHE A 223 27.19 -6.70 -1.43
C PHE A 223 27.20 -5.17 -1.58
N ALA A 224 26.22 -4.48 -1.01
CA ALA A 224 26.13 -3.02 -1.07
C ALA A 224 27.37 -2.34 -0.49
N VAL A 225 27.83 -2.77 0.69
CA VAL A 225 29.06 -2.25 1.32
C VAL A 225 30.30 -2.49 0.45
N ALA A 226 30.37 -3.63 -0.23
CA ALA A 226 31.53 -3.97 -1.05
C ALA A 226 31.56 -3.22 -2.40
N THR A 227 30.40 -2.91 -2.98
CA THR A 227 30.31 -2.32 -4.34
C THR A 227 30.05 -0.82 -4.36
N ASP A 228 29.38 -0.28 -3.34
CA ASP A 228 29.04 1.14 -3.25
C ASP A 228 28.96 1.61 -1.79
N PRO A 229 30.09 1.66 -1.07
CA PRO A 229 30.12 2.01 0.36
C PRO A 229 29.69 3.45 0.64
N HIS A 230 29.72 4.33 -0.37
CA HIS A 230 29.41 5.76 -0.24
C HIS A 230 28.04 6.14 -0.80
N GLY A 231 27.37 5.23 -1.53
CA GLY A 231 26.05 5.50 -2.11
C GLY A 231 26.11 6.37 -3.37
N ASP A 232 27.25 6.36 -4.06
CA ASP A 232 27.52 7.22 -5.20
C ASP A 232 27.10 6.57 -6.54
N ALA A 233 26.69 5.30 -6.54
CA ALA A 233 26.31 4.60 -7.76
C ALA A 233 25.07 5.26 -8.40
N PRO A 234 25.04 5.42 -9.73
CA PRO A 234 23.88 5.99 -10.43
C PRO A 234 22.60 5.18 -10.14
N PRO A 235 21.43 5.81 -9.91
CA PRO A 235 20.19 5.09 -9.62
C PRO A 235 19.81 4.03 -10.67
N ALA A 236 20.08 4.31 -11.94
CA ALA A 236 19.83 3.39 -13.06
C ALA A 236 21.00 2.44 -13.38
N GLY A 237 22.08 2.48 -12.59
CA GLY A 237 23.30 1.69 -12.81
C GLY A 237 23.13 0.21 -12.48
N THR A 238 23.99 -0.64 -13.07
CA THR A 238 23.96 -2.10 -12.88
C THR A 238 24.12 -2.49 -11.41
N VAL A 239 24.98 -1.79 -10.65
CA VAL A 239 25.20 -2.03 -9.22
C VAL A 239 23.93 -1.85 -8.40
N ASN A 240 23.22 -0.74 -8.58
CA ASN A 240 21.96 -0.48 -7.85
C ASN A 240 20.86 -1.46 -8.23
N ARG A 241 20.74 -1.80 -9.52
CA ARG A 241 19.80 -2.84 -9.97
C ARG A 241 20.12 -4.22 -9.40
N ALA A 242 21.41 -4.56 -9.27
CA ALA A 242 21.85 -5.82 -8.66
C ALA A 242 21.57 -5.84 -7.16
N ARG A 243 21.82 -4.73 -6.46
CA ARG A 243 21.49 -4.57 -5.03
C ARG A 243 19.99 -4.72 -4.77
N GLU A 244 19.16 -4.05 -5.54
CA GLU A 244 17.70 -4.15 -5.45
C GLU A 244 17.23 -5.60 -5.68
N ALA A 245 17.73 -6.25 -6.73
CA ALA A 245 17.37 -7.62 -7.03
C ALA A 245 17.87 -8.63 -5.99
N LEU A 246 19.07 -8.42 -5.43
CA LEU A 246 19.60 -9.25 -4.32
C LEU A 246 18.74 -9.12 -3.07
N LEU A 247 18.33 -7.89 -2.72
CA LEU A 247 17.48 -7.64 -1.57
C LEU A 247 16.13 -8.36 -1.69
N LEU A 248 15.49 -8.27 -2.85
CA LEU A 248 14.22 -8.97 -3.09
C LEU A 248 14.38 -10.49 -3.06
N TRP A 249 15.43 -11.02 -3.70
CA TRP A 249 15.72 -12.45 -3.69
C TRP A 249 16.02 -12.97 -2.29
N GLU A 250 16.87 -12.29 -1.52
CA GLU A 250 17.22 -12.69 -0.16
C GLU A 250 16.01 -12.69 0.77
N ARG A 251 15.10 -11.72 0.64
CA ARG A 251 13.87 -11.66 1.43
C ARG A 251 13.00 -12.89 1.22
N LEU A 252 12.77 -13.29 -0.03
CA LEU A 252 12.04 -14.52 -0.32
C LEU A 252 12.74 -15.73 0.32
N VAL A 253 14.03 -15.89 0.05
CA VAL A 253 14.81 -17.04 0.49
C VAL A 253 14.79 -17.18 2.02
N ARG A 254 14.93 -16.07 2.74
CA ARG A 254 14.85 -16.06 4.20
C ARG A 254 13.47 -16.35 4.73
N ARG A 255 12.41 -15.89 4.07
CA ARG A 255 11.03 -16.27 4.43
C ARG A 255 10.81 -17.76 4.31
N ILE A 256 11.31 -18.38 3.23
CA ILE A 256 11.26 -19.84 3.08
C ILE A 256 12.01 -20.53 4.23
N ASP A 257 13.23 -20.08 4.55
CA ASP A 257 14.08 -20.69 5.59
C ASP A 257 13.51 -20.53 7.00
N THR A 258 12.84 -19.41 7.27
CA THR A 258 12.25 -19.07 8.58
C THR A 258 10.78 -19.48 8.75
N GLY A 259 10.17 -20.09 7.73
CA GLY A 259 8.80 -20.60 7.81
C GLY A 259 7.71 -19.54 7.62
N TRP A 260 7.95 -18.57 6.75
CA TRP A 260 6.99 -17.54 6.32
C TRP A 260 6.49 -16.62 7.44
N PRO A 261 7.38 -15.98 8.23
CA PRO A 261 6.95 -14.98 9.19
C PRO A 261 6.20 -13.83 8.50
N PRO A 262 5.22 -13.22 9.20
CA PRO A 262 4.90 -13.42 10.62
C PRO A 262 3.81 -14.47 10.86
N ASP A 263 2.95 -14.74 9.88
CA ASP A 263 1.69 -15.49 10.04
C ASP A 263 1.64 -16.81 9.24
N GLY A 264 2.73 -17.16 8.56
CA GLY A 264 2.81 -18.37 7.74
C GLY A 264 2.32 -18.19 6.30
N ARG A 265 1.95 -16.96 5.88
CA ARG A 265 1.28 -16.72 4.59
C ARG A 265 2.16 -15.93 3.61
N TYR A 266 2.02 -16.25 2.32
CA TYR A 266 2.70 -15.55 1.23
C TYR A 266 1.86 -15.70 -0.05
N PRO A 267 1.54 -14.61 -0.78
CA PRO A 267 0.84 -14.72 -2.05
C PRO A 267 1.63 -15.53 -3.07
N PHE A 268 0.93 -16.36 -3.83
CA PHE A 268 1.54 -17.15 -4.90
C PHE A 268 2.08 -16.25 -6.04
N GLU A 269 1.34 -15.20 -6.39
CA GLU A 269 1.73 -14.23 -7.41
C GLU A 269 3.04 -13.55 -7.04
N LEU A 270 3.18 -13.18 -5.76
CA LEU A 270 4.40 -12.57 -5.22
C LEU A 270 5.57 -13.57 -5.24
N TYR A 271 5.32 -14.83 -4.89
CA TYR A 271 6.34 -15.89 -5.04
C TYR A 271 6.84 -15.97 -6.49
N VAL A 272 5.94 -15.97 -7.47
CA VAL A 272 6.32 -16.00 -8.90
C VAL A 272 7.09 -14.75 -9.32
N GLU A 273 6.72 -13.56 -8.84
CA GLU A 273 7.47 -12.33 -9.08
C GLU A 273 8.89 -12.40 -8.51
N ASP A 274 9.06 -12.91 -7.29
CA ASP A 274 10.36 -13.10 -6.68
C ASP A 274 11.23 -14.13 -7.43
N LEU A 275 10.65 -15.18 -8.01
CA LEU A 275 11.39 -16.10 -8.90
C LEU A 275 11.88 -15.41 -10.18
N ARG A 276 11.16 -14.41 -10.70
CA ARG A 276 11.61 -13.58 -11.83
C ARG A 276 12.76 -12.65 -11.42
N THR A 277 12.79 -12.19 -10.17
CA THR A 277 13.95 -11.47 -9.63
C THR A 277 15.23 -12.29 -9.76
N ARG A 278 15.16 -13.61 -9.55
CA ARG A 278 16.31 -14.50 -9.75
C ARG A 278 16.75 -14.60 -11.22
N GLU A 279 15.82 -14.55 -12.17
CA GLU A 279 16.15 -14.43 -13.61
C GLU A 279 16.87 -13.12 -13.91
N ARG A 280 16.38 -12.01 -13.34
CA ARG A 280 17.01 -10.68 -13.47
C ARG A 280 18.43 -10.67 -12.90
N LEU A 281 18.68 -11.35 -11.79
CA LEU A 281 20.03 -11.51 -11.22
C LEU A 281 20.99 -12.22 -12.18
N SER A 282 20.54 -13.28 -12.87
CA SER A 282 21.34 -13.93 -13.90
C SER A 282 21.67 -12.98 -15.05
N ALA A 283 20.68 -12.23 -15.56
CA ALA A 283 20.90 -11.25 -16.63
C ALA A 283 21.86 -10.12 -16.21
N LEU A 284 21.77 -9.65 -14.96
CA LEU A 284 22.66 -8.62 -14.42
C LEU A 284 24.10 -9.14 -14.28
N ALA A 285 24.30 -10.40 -13.90
CA ALA A 285 25.62 -11.01 -13.78
C ALA A 285 26.35 -11.16 -15.13
N GLU A 286 25.62 -11.26 -16.25
CA GLU A 286 26.20 -11.29 -17.59
C GLU A 286 26.73 -9.92 -18.05
N ILE A 287 26.09 -8.84 -17.61
CA ILE A 287 26.49 -7.46 -17.98
C ILE A 287 27.28 -6.75 -16.88
N ALA A 288 27.52 -7.41 -15.74
CA ALA A 288 28.28 -6.86 -14.62
C ALA A 288 29.76 -6.69 -15.00
N GLY A 289 30.33 -5.56 -14.57
CA GLY A 289 31.74 -5.24 -14.75
C GLY A 289 32.61 -5.83 -13.65
N ALA A 290 33.28 -4.96 -12.90
CA ALA A 290 34.21 -5.35 -11.83
C ALA A 290 33.52 -6.09 -10.67
N GLU A 291 32.21 -5.92 -10.52
CA GLU A 291 31.38 -6.39 -9.42
C GLU A 291 30.80 -7.79 -9.69
N ARG A 292 31.05 -8.35 -10.89
CA ARG A 292 30.51 -9.64 -11.32
C ARG A 292 30.83 -10.76 -10.35
N GLU A 293 32.07 -10.85 -9.88
CA GLU A 293 32.49 -11.93 -8.95
C GLU A 293 31.75 -11.84 -7.61
N LEU A 294 31.56 -10.62 -7.08
CA LEU A 294 30.81 -10.38 -5.86
C LEU A 294 29.34 -10.74 -6.02
N LEU A 295 28.73 -10.35 -7.15
CA LEU A 295 27.34 -10.66 -7.46
C LEU A 295 27.12 -12.17 -7.58
N VAL A 296 27.98 -12.87 -8.34
CA VAL A 296 27.89 -14.33 -8.51
C VAL A 296 28.03 -15.05 -7.17
N ARG A 297 28.94 -14.61 -6.30
CA ARG A 297 29.09 -15.18 -4.95
C ARG A 297 27.82 -14.97 -4.10
N ALA A 298 27.30 -13.74 -4.06
CA ALA A 298 26.10 -13.42 -3.30
C ALA A 298 24.89 -14.25 -3.76
N VAL A 299 24.70 -14.36 -5.08
CA VAL A 299 23.64 -15.18 -5.68
C VAL A 299 23.81 -16.67 -5.33
N ALA A 300 25.04 -17.20 -5.40
CA ALA A 300 25.30 -18.60 -5.07
C ALA A 300 24.98 -18.95 -3.61
N GLU A 301 25.26 -18.03 -2.69
CA GLU A 301 24.90 -18.18 -1.27
C GLU A 301 23.38 -18.23 -1.06
N LEU A 302 22.65 -17.30 -1.66
CA LEU A 302 21.18 -17.28 -1.60
C LEU A 302 20.55 -18.49 -2.29
N ASP A 303 21.13 -18.96 -3.39
CA ASP A 303 20.68 -20.17 -4.10
C ASP A 303 20.84 -21.44 -3.26
N GLU A 304 21.87 -21.51 -2.40
CA GLU A 304 22.05 -22.62 -1.46
C GLU A 304 20.96 -22.59 -0.38
N LEU A 305 20.71 -21.40 0.21
CA LEU A 305 19.63 -21.22 1.17
C LEU A 305 18.27 -21.60 0.56
N PHE A 306 17.99 -21.15 -0.67
CA PHE A 306 16.77 -21.51 -1.40
C PHE A 306 16.65 -23.03 -1.59
N ARG A 307 17.74 -23.72 -1.97
CA ARG A 307 17.76 -25.18 -2.13
C ARG A 307 17.44 -25.93 -0.84
N ARG A 308 17.92 -25.45 0.31
CA ARG A 308 17.62 -26.06 1.63
C ARG A 308 16.14 -25.92 2.01
N GLY A 309 15.51 -24.81 1.64
CA GLY A 309 14.11 -24.52 1.97
C GLY A 309 13.07 -25.06 0.97
N THR A 310 13.51 -25.64 -0.15
CA THR A 310 12.64 -26.07 -1.26
C THR A 310 12.92 -27.50 -1.68
N GLU A 311 11.92 -28.15 -2.27
CA GLU A 311 12.00 -29.49 -2.85
C GLU A 311 11.90 -29.38 -4.38
N ASP A 312 12.62 -30.25 -5.09
CA ASP A 312 12.47 -30.37 -6.54
C ASP A 312 11.18 -31.15 -6.85
N ASP A 313 10.24 -30.49 -7.50
CA ASP A 313 8.97 -31.07 -7.93
C ASP A 313 8.84 -31.11 -9.46
N ALA A 314 9.98 -30.96 -10.16
CA ALA A 314 10.04 -30.84 -11.62
C ALA A 314 9.12 -29.73 -12.17
N GLY A 315 8.83 -28.71 -11.37
CA GLY A 315 7.97 -27.59 -11.76
C GLY A 315 6.48 -27.90 -11.72
N ALA A 316 6.07 -29.01 -11.09
CA ALA A 316 4.67 -29.41 -11.01
C ALA A 316 3.79 -28.33 -10.35
N LEU A 317 4.24 -27.75 -9.23
CA LEU A 317 3.48 -26.71 -8.52
C LEU A 317 3.29 -25.47 -9.38
N LEU A 318 4.39 -24.92 -9.92
CA LEU A 318 4.34 -23.71 -10.75
C LEU A 318 3.59 -23.95 -12.06
N GLY A 319 3.73 -25.12 -12.66
CA GLY A 319 2.99 -25.49 -13.87
C GLY A 319 1.49 -25.57 -13.64
N SER A 320 1.05 -26.08 -12.48
CA SER A 320 -0.37 -26.18 -12.13
C SER A 320 -0.99 -24.82 -11.82
N LEU A 321 -0.31 -23.98 -11.05
CA LEU A 321 -0.85 -22.70 -10.56
C LEU A 321 -0.83 -21.59 -11.62
N THR A 322 0.14 -21.60 -12.54
CA THR A 322 0.21 -20.58 -13.61
C THR A 322 -0.73 -20.85 -14.79
N ARG A 323 -1.51 -21.96 -14.76
CA ARG A 323 -2.33 -22.48 -15.89
C ARG A 323 -1.59 -22.56 -17.23
N SER A 324 -0.26 -22.55 -17.16
CA SER A 324 0.67 -22.44 -18.27
C SER A 324 1.74 -23.51 -18.07
N GLY A 325 1.34 -24.79 -18.02
CA GLY A 325 2.25 -25.92 -17.81
C GLY A 325 3.43 -26.00 -18.81
N SER A 326 3.41 -25.21 -19.89
CA SER A 326 4.51 -25.02 -20.84
C SER A 326 5.53 -23.93 -20.45
N ALA A 327 5.28 -23.10 -19.43
CA ALA A 327 6.09 -21.93 -19.08
C ALA A 327 7.30 -22.24 -18.18
N VAL A 328 7.38 -23.44 -17.58
CA VAL A 328 8.43 -23.79 -16.60
C VAL A 328 9.57 -24.62 -17.22
N ALA A 329 9.27 -25.46 -18.22
CA ALA A 329 10.22 -26.43 -18.80
C ALA A 329 11.51 -25.81 -19.38
N GLY A 330 11.45 -24.55 -19.84
CA GLY A 330 12.61 -23.81 -20.37
C GLY A 330 13.26 -22.83 -19.39
N ARG A 331 12.80 -22.77 -18.14
CA ARG A 331 13.29 -21.82 -17.14
C ARG A 331 14.39 -22.42 -16.26
N GLY A 332 15.07 -21.53 -15.53
CA GLY A 332 16.15 -21.90 -14.60
C GLY A 332 15.69 -22.91 -13.54
N TRP A 333 16.63 -23.67 -12.99
CA TRP A 333 16.37 -24.78 -12.05
C TRP A 333 15.50 -24.39 -10.85
N TRP A 334 15.53 -23.12 -10.40
CA TRP A 334 14.71 -22.63 -9.28
C TRP A 334 13.21 -22.63 -9.56
N TRP A 335 12.79 -22.62 -10.83
CA TRP A 335 11.39 -22.79 -11.23
C TRP A 335 10.89 -24.23 -11.13
N HIS A 336 11.79 -25.19 -11.00
CA HIS A 336 11.44 -26.61 -10.86
C HIS A 336 11.28 -27.02 -9.40
N ARG A 337 11.16 -26.02 -8.51
CA ARG A 337 11.16 -26.22 -7.07
C ARG A 337 9.96 -25.58 -6.42
N ARG A 338 9.47 -26.26 -5.39
CA ARG A 338 8.42 -25.79 -4.50
C ARG A 338 8.95 -25.61 -3.08
N PRO A 339 8.44 -24.65 -2.30
CA PRO A 339 8.73 -24.63 -0.88
C PRO A 339 8.31 -25.92 -0.20
N ALA A 340 9.13 -26.44 0.72
CA ALA A 340 8.81 -27.66 1.45
C ALA A 340 7.53 -27.53 2.29
N LYS A 341 7.24 -26.30 2.75
CA LYS A 341 5.99 -25.91 3.40
C LYS A 341 5.36 -24.75 2.62
N PRO A 342 4.46 -25.01 1.67
CA PRO A 342 3.84 -23.94 0.89
C PRO A 342 2.93 -23.06 1.77
N PRO A 343 3.01 -21.74 1.68
CA PRO A 343 2.23 -20.82 2.52
C PRO A 343 0.82 -20.53 2.00
N TRP A 344 0.42 -21.18 0.89
CA TRP A 344 -0.89 -21.07 0.25
C TRP A 344 -1.67 -22.40 0.21
N ASP A 345 -1.07 -23.50 0.67
CA ASP A 345 -1.77 -24.78 0.80
C ASP A 345 -2.45 -24.82 2.18
N SER A 346 -3.67 -24.28 2.26
CA SER A 346 -4.58 -24.45 3.40
C SER A 346 -5.84 -25.21 3.00
#